data_AF-X1K1B5-F1
#
_entry.id   AF-X1K1B5-F1
#
_cell.length_a   1.000
_cell.length_b   1.000
_cell.length_c   1.000
_cell.angle_alpha   90.00
_cell.angle_beta   90.00
_cell.angle_gamma   90.00
#
_symmetry.space_group_name_H-M   'P 1'
#
loop_
_entity.id
_entity.type
_entity.pdbx_description
1 polymer ?
#
loop_
_entity_poly.entity_id
_entity_poly.type
_entity_poly.pdbx_seq_one_letter_code
_entity_poly.pdbx_strand_id
1 'polypeptide(L)'
;EGAPIDPALSLGTQAIIAAVSRKRVDVIGETAGAIIIFEVKPRAGMGAMGQLLNYRALYLRERRPTKPLRMLVVCERVEPDVTRTYAQYGIEIALV
;
A
#
# COMPACT_ATOMS: atom_id res chain seq x y z
N GLU A 1 3.83 6.28 -8.68
CA GLU A 1 3.97 6.10 -10.15
C GLU A 1 2.71 5.46 -10.74
N GLY A 2 2.30 5.95 -11.92
CA GLY A 2 1.17 5.42 -12.70
C GLY A 2 1.66 4.68 -13.95
N ALA A 3 0.73 4.15 -14.73
CA ALA A 3 1.04 3.52 -16.00
C ALA A 3 1.64 4.55 -16.99
N PRO A 4 2.61 4.16 -17.83
CA PRO A 4 3.12 5.02 -18.88
C PRO A 4 1.98 5.45 -19.81
N ILE A 5 1.98 6.74 -20.18
CA ILE A 5 0.95 7.32 -21.05
C ILE A 5 1.47 7.28 -22.48
N ASP A 6 0.76 6.58 -23.36
CA ASP A 6 1.07 6.56 -24.79
C ASP A 6 0.60 7.88 -25.46
N PRO A 7 1.51 8.66 -26.07
CA PRO A 7 1.16 9.91 -26.75
C PRO A 7 0.21 9.74 -27.94
N ALA A 8 0.11 8.55 -28.53
CA ALA A 8 -0.78 8.27 -29.66
C ALA A 8 -2.27 8.19 -29.25
N LEU A 9 -2.55 8.08 -27.95
CA LEU A 9 -3.93 8.02 -27.44
C LEU A 9 -4.58 9.41 -27.41
N SER A 10 -5.92 9.45 -27.42
CA SER A 10 -6.65 10.70 -27.28
C SER A 10 -6.34 11.41 -25.94
N LEU A 11 -6.42 12.74 -25.91
CA LEU A 11 -6.19 13.52 -24.68
C LEU A 11 -7.11 13.07 -23.53
N GLY A 12 -8.36 12.69 -23.83
CA GLY A 12 -9.29 12.14 -22.84
C GLY A 12 -8.80 10.81 -22.26
N THR A 13 -8.30 9.91 -23.10
CA THR A 13 -7.73 8.62 -22.68
C THR A 13 -6.46 8.82 -21.86
N GLN A 14 -5.57 9.73 -22.27
CA GLN A 14 -4.36 10.08 -21.52
C GLN A 14 -4.69 10.61 -20.12
N ALA A 15 -5.71 11.48 -20.00
CA ALA A 15 -6.18 12.01 -18.72
C ALA A 15 -6.76 10.92 -17.81
N ILE A 16 -7.55 9.99 -18.36
CA ILE A 16 -8.09 8.84 -17.62
C ILE A 16 -6.94 7.97 -17.09
N ILE A 17 -5.97 7.59 -17.94
CA ILE A 17 -4.81 6.78 -17.54
C ILE A 17 -4.04 7.47 -16.41
N ALA A 18 -3.77 8.77 -16.53
CA ALA A 18 -3.06 9.52 -15.50
C ALA A 18 -3.79 9.53 -14.15
N ALA A 19 -5.13 9.61 -14.18
CA ALA A 19 -5.96 9.69 -12.98
C ALA A 19 -6.11 8.34 -12.26
N VAL A 20 -6.25 7.23 -12.99
CA VAL A 20 -6.60 5.93 -12.40
C VAL A 20 -5.41 5.00 -12.18
N SER A 21 -4.32 5.18 -12.93
CA SER A 21 -3.20 4.24 -12.90
C SER A 21 -2.25 4.46 -11.72
N ARG A 22 -2.35 5.61 -11.04
CA ARG A 22 -1.54 5.88 -9.85
C ARG A 22 -1.95 4.93 -8.74
N LYS A 23 -0.97 4.19 -8.22
CA LYS A 23 -1.11 3.40 -7.02
C LYS A 23 -1.59 4.29 -5.86
N ARG A 24 -2.69 3.92 -5.21
CA ARG A 24 -3.26 4.62 -4.06
C ARG A 24 -3.17 3.70 -2.85
N VAL A 25 -2.68 4.23 -1.74
CA VAL A 25 -2.78 3.56 -0.44
C VAL A 25 -4.25 3.61 -0.01
N ASP A 26 -4.77 2.52 0.56
CA ASP A 26 -6.14 2.48 1.07
C ASP A 26 -6.34 3.55 2.16
N VAL A 27 -5.53 3.51 3.21
CA VAL A 27 -5.57 4.46 4.33
C VAL A 27 -4.16 4.76 4.86
N ILE A 28 -3.90 6.03 5.19
CA ILE A 28 -2.72 6.46 5.95
C ILE A 28 -3.21 7.00 7.30
N GLY A 29 -2.68 6.47 8.39
CA GLY A 29 -2.80 7.07 9.71
C GLY A 29 -1.51 7.76 10.10
N GLU A 30 -1.63 8.82 10.91
CA GLU A 30 -0.48 9.51 11.46
C GLU A 30 -0.70 9.76 12.95
N THR A 31 0.34 9.48 13.72
CA THR A 31 0.41 9.78 15.15
C THR A 31 1.58 10.73 15.41
N ALA A 32 1.76 11.14 16.67
CA ALA A 32 2.97 11.89 17.05
C ALA A 32 4.26 11.09 16.77
N GLY A 33 4.23 9.76 16.92
CA GLY A 33 5.42 8.90 16.86
C GLY A 33 5.65 8.14 15.55
N ALA A 34 4.63 7.99 14.69
CA ALA A 34 4.73 7.16 13.49
C ALA A 34 3.68 7.50 12.42
N ILE A 35 4.01 7.15 11.18
CA ILE A 35 3.07 7.07 10.05
C ILE A 35 2.73 5.58 9.84
N ILE A 36 1.46 5.27 9.66
CA ILE A 36 0.97 3.89 9.51
C ILE A 36 0.28 3.78 8.15
N ILE A 37 0.75 2.84 7.33
CA ILE A 37 0.16 2.46 6.06
C ILE A 37 -0.74 1.27 6.30
N PHE A 38 -2.02 1.42 5.98
CA PHE A 38 -3.01 0.36 6.15
C PHE A 38 -3.39 -0.25 4.81
N GLU A 39 -3.62 -1.56 4.84
CA GLU A 39 -4.29 -2.32 3.79
C GLU A 39 -5.49 -3.03 4.44
N VAL A 40 -6.69 -2.85 3.89
CA VAL A 40 -7.92 -3.43 4.46
C VAL A 40 -8.48 -4.46 3.50
N LYS A 41 -8.60 -5.72 3.94
CA LYS A 41 -9.21 -6.80 3.15
C LYS A 41 -9.92 -7.81 4.05
N PRO A 42 -11.04 -8.43 3.61
CA PRO A 42 -11.65 -9.53 4.36
C PRO A 42 -10.69 -10.70 4.62
N ARG A 43 -9.81 -11.00 3.66
CA ARG A 43 -8.76 -12.02 3.77
C ARG A 43 -7.39 -11.46 3.43
N ALA A 44 -6.45 -11.53 4.36
CA ALA A 44 -5.06 -11.13 4.19
C ALA A 44 -4.19 -12.30 3.70
N GLY A 45 -3.52 -12.10 2.56
CA GLY A 45 -2.63 -13.07 1.92
C GLY A 45 -1.41 -12.41 1.32
N MET A 46 -0.71 -13.09 0.41
CA MET A 46 0.51 -12.56 -0.24
C MET A 46 0.27 -11.23 -0.98
N GLY A 47 -0.91 -11.04 -1.58
CA GLY A 47 -1.26 -9.81 -2.30
C GLY A 47 -1.30 -8.56 -1.40
N ALA A 48 -1.83 -8.69 -0.17
CA ALA A 48 -1.85 -7.57 0.80
C ALA A 48 -0.42 -7.21 1.25
N MET A 49 0.46 -8.20 1.44
CA MET A 49 1.87 -7.98 1.75
C MET A 49 2.59 -7.20 0.64
N GLY A 50 2.46 -7.66 -0.61
CA GLY A 50 3.10 -7.00 -1.75
C GLY A 50 2.64 -5.55 -1.93
N GLN A 51 1.35 -5.29 -1.71
CA GLN A 51 0.80 -3.93 -1.73
C GLN A 51 1.41 -3.06 -0.63
N LEU A 52 1.40 -3.51 0.63
CA LEU A 52 1.98 -2.76 1.76
C LEU A 52 3.47 -2.45 1.56
N LEU A 53 4.27 -3.43 1.15
CA LEU A 53 5.70 -3.25 0.85
C LEU A 53 5.92 -2.20 -0.24
N ASN A 54 5.14 -2.30 -1.32
CA ASN A 54 5.24 -1.37 -2.43
C ASN A 54 4.75 0.05 -2.05
N TYR A 55 3.69 0.17 -1.25
CA TYR A 55 3.20 1.45 -0.74
C TYR A 55 4.21 2.10 0.20
N ARG A 56 4.85 1.34 1.09
CA ARG A 56 5.94 1.83 1.93
C ARG A 56 7.10 2.38 1.09
N ALA A 57 7.56 1.61 0.10
CA ALA A 57 8.64 2.06 -0.79
C ALA A 57 8.26 3.36 -1.54
N LEU A 58 7.05 3.42 -2.07
CA LEU A 58 6.51 4.59 -2.75
C LEU A 58 6.46 5.82 -1.83
N TYR A 59 5.94 5.65 -0.61
CA TYR A 59 5.78 6.73 0.36
C TYR A 59 7.14 7.29 0.80
N LEU A 60 8.10 6.41 1.11
CA LEU A 60 9.46 6.84 1.46
C LEU A 60 10.11 7.67 0.35
N ARG A 61 9.95 7.24 -0.90
CA ARG A 61 10.53 7.94 -2.06
C ARG A 61 9.89 9.30 -2.32
N GLU A 62 8.55 9.38 -2.28
CA GLU A 62 7.81 10.58 -2.67
C GLU A 62 7.65 11.59 -1.53
N ARG A 63 7.50 11.13 -0.28
CA ARG A 63 7.20 12.00 0.86
C ARG A 63 8.39 12.28 1.77
N ARG A 64 9.44 11.44 1.70
CA ARG A 64 10.66 11.57 2.54
C ARG A 64 10.33 11.85 4.02
N PRO A 65 9.50 11.01 4.64
CA PRO A 65 9.03 11.25 6.01
C PRO A 65 10.18 11.21 7.01
N THR A 66 10.10 12.04 8.04
CA THR A 66 11.03 12.03 9.18
C THR A 66 10.58 11.06 10.28
N LYS A 67 9.28 10.74 10.34
CA LYS A 67 8.70 9.75 11.25
C LYS A 67 8.93 8.32 10.74
N PRO A 68 9.07 7.34 11.64
CA PRO A 68 9.11 5.94 11.23
C PRO A 68 7.79 5.52 10.56
N LEU A 69 7.91 4.65 9.57
CA LEU A 69 6.78 4.05 8.86
C LEU A 69 6.49 2.64 9.38
N ARG A 70 5.23 2.39 9.70
CA ARG A 70 4.69 1.06 10.05
C ARG A 70 3.71 0.61 8.97
N MET A 71 3.61 -0.70 8.80
CA MET A 71 2.66 -1.33 7.88
C MET A 71 1.71 -2.19 8.68
N LEU A 72 0.42 -2.06 8.41
CA LEU A 72 -0.62 -2.81 9.11
C LEU A 72 -1.66 -3.33 8.11
N VAL A 73 -2.00 -4.62 8.21
CA VAL A 73 -3.16 -5.18 7.53
C VAL A 73 -4.33 -5.28 8.51
N VAL A 74 -5.51 -4.85 8.09
CA VAL A 74 -6.77 -5.05 8.82
C VAL A 74 -7.59 -6.08 8.06
N CYS A 75 -7.96 -7.19 8.72
CA CYS A 75 -8.67 -8.29 8.07
C CYS A 75 -9.49 -9.16 9.01
N GLU A 76 -10.48 -9.88 8.48
CA GLU A 76 -11.23 -10.89 9.25
C GLU A 76 -10.45 -12.21 9.36
N ARG A 77 -9.70 -12.55 8.32
CA ARG A 77 -8.95 -13.81 8.20
C ARG A 77 -7.56 -13.57 7.61
N VAL A 78 -6.57 -14.32 8.09
CA VAL A 78 -5.23 -14.34 7.51
C VAL A 78 -4.91 -15.73 6.97
N GLU A 79 -4.23 -15.79 5.84
CA GLU A 79 -3.68 -17.04 5.31
C GLU A 79 -2.57 -17.54 6.24
N PRO A 80 -2.64 -18.77 6.78
CA PRO A 80 -1.69 -19.20 7.82
C PRO A 80 -0.22 -19.17 7.38
N ASP A 81 0.04 -19.47 6.11
CA ASP A 81 1.37 -19.55 5.50
C ASP A 81 2.06 -18.19 5.37
N VAL A 82 1.32 -17.08 5.33
CA VAL A 82 1.92 -15.74 5.22
C VAL A 82 2.26 -15.11 6.57
N THR A 83 1.69 -15.57 7.68
CA THR A 83 1.83 -14.94 9.01
C THR A 83 3.29 -14.74 9.43
N ARG A 84 4.12 -15.78 9.28
CA ARG A 84 5.56 -15.71 9.58
C ARG A 84 6.27 -14.69 8.70
N THR A 85 5.92 -14.63 7.43
CA THR A 85 6.51 -13.71 6.46
C THR A 85 6.07 -12.27 6.73
N TYR A 86 4.83 -12.03 7.14
CA TYR A 86 4.34 -10.72 7.59
C TYR A 86 5.20 -10.19 8.74
N ALA A 87 5.45 -11.02 9.76
CA ALA A 87 6.32 -10.66 10.88
C ALA A 87 7.76 -10.35 10.44
N GLN A 88 8.33 -11.13 9.50
CA GLN A 88 9.68 -10.89 8.97
C GLN A 88 9.82 -9.52 8.29
N TYR A 89 8.76 -9.04 7.63
CA TYR A 89 8.75 -7.74 6.97
C TYR A 89 8.25 -6.60 7.87
N GLY A 90 7.97 -6.87 9.15
CA GLY A 90 7.45 -5.87 10.09
C GLY A 90 6.04 -5.39 9.73
N ILE A 91 5.22 -6.27 9.16
CA ILE A 91 3.81 -6.01 8.88
C ILE A 91 2.97 -6.55 10.04
N GLU A 92 2.20 -5.66 10.64
CA GLU A 92 1.29 -5.97 11.74
C GLU A 92 -0.06 -6.45 11.23
N ILE A 93 -0.73 -7.32 11.98
CA ILE A 93 -2.04 -7.87 11.64
C ILE A 93 -3.03 -7.42 12.71
N ALA A 94 -4.10 -6.72 12.30
CA ALA A 94 -5.26 -6.45 13.13
C ALA A 94 -6.43 -7.31 12.64
N LEU A 95 -6.89 -8.22 13.50
CA LEU A 95 -8.10 -9.01 13.25
C LEU A 95 -9.34 -8.24 13.71
N VAL A 96 -10.37 -8.19 12.87
CA VAL A 96 -11.67 -7.52 13.13
C VAL A 96 -12.85 -8.43 12.86
#